data_AF-A0A9X5MST9-F1
#
_entry.id   AF-A0A9X5MST9-F1
#
_cell.length_a   1.000
_cell.length_b   1.000
_cell.length_c   1.000
_cell.angle_alpha   90.00
_cell.angle_beta   90.00
_cell.angle_gamma   90.00
#
_symmetry.space_group_name_H-M   'P 1'
#
loop_
_entity.id
_entity.type
_entity.pdbx_description
1 polymer ?
#
loop_
_entity_poly.entity_id
_entity_poly.type
_entity_poly.pdbx_seq_one_letter_code
_entity_poly.pdbx_strand_id
1 'polypeptide(L)' 'MDKNLKEIECEIAALKIVIKSLLSTLNDKQRRDMLGNISIVLEDTSNKYPQLNEVINLTEQYVKKLTQA' A
#
# COMPACT_ATOMS: atom_id res chain seq x y z
N MET A 1 21.43 -12.36 -9.34
CA MET A 1 20.29 -11.84 -8.56
C MET A 1 19.60 -10.83 -9.46
N ASP A 2 18.38 -11.16 -9.85
CA ASP A 2 17.73 -10.71 -11.09
C ASP A 2 17.55 -9.19 -11.20
N LYS A 3 17.78 -8.62 -12.39
CA LYS A 3 17.52 -7.21 -12.70
C LYS A 3 16.08 -6.82 -12.33
N ASN A 4 15.15 -7.75 -12.53
CA ASN A 4 13.73 -7.62 -12.17
C ASN A 4 13.52 -7.44 -10.66
N LEU A 5 14.33 -8.08 -9.80
CA LEU A 5 14.24 -7.91 -8.35
C LEU A 5 14.65 -6.50 -7.95
N LYS A 6 15.74 -5.97 -8.53
CA LYS A 6 16.22 -4.61 -8.24
C LYS A 6 15.22 -3.55 -8.69
N GLU A 7 14.56 -3.74 -9.83
CA GLU A 7 13.50 -2.86 -10.31
C GLU A 7 12.31 -2.86 -9.35
N ILE A 8 11.84 -4.03 -8.91
CA ILE A 8 10.76 -4.16 -7.91
C ILE A 8 11.15 -3.47 -6.59
N GLU A 9 12.38 -3.67 -6.11
CA GLU A 9 12.87 -3.01 -4.88
C GLU A 9 12.85 -1.48 -5.02
N CYS A 10 13.27 -0.95 -6.16
CA CYS A 10 13.23 0.48 -6.46
C CYS A 10 11.80 1.02 -6.54
N GLU A 11 10.88 0.31 -7.20
CA GLU A 11 9.47 0.68 -7.28
C GLU A 11 8.83 0.72 -5.88
N ILE A 12 9.09 -0.29 -5.05
CA ILE A 12 8.62 -0.33 -3.65
C ILE A 12 9.20 0.84 -2.85
N ALA A 13 10.48 1.15 -3.02
CA ALA A 13 11.12 2.27 -2.33
C ALA A 13 10.49 3.62 -2.74
N ALA A 14 10.23 3.82 -4.03
CA ALA A 14 9.57 5.02 -4.54
C ALA A 14 8.15 5.17 -3.97
N LEU A 15 7.36 4.10 -3.97
CA LEU A 15 6.01 4.09 -3.39
C LEU A 15 6.03 4.45 -1.90
N LYS A 16 6.97 3.90 -1.13
CA LYS A 16 7.14 4.22 0.30
C LYS A 16 7.45 5.70 0.52
N ILE A 17 8.33 6.28 -0.29
CA ILE A 17 8.69 7.71 -0.21
C ILE A 17 7.47 8.59 -0.49
N VAL A 18 6.73 8.28 -1.56
CA VAL A 18 5.52 9.03 -1.95
C VAL A 18 4.46 8.97 -0.83
N ILE A 19 4.15 7.78 -0.32
CA ILE A 19 3.16 7.61 0.76
C ILE A 19 3.58 8.37 2.03
N LYS A 20 4.83 8.24 2.47
CA LYS A 20 5.32 8.94 3.67
C LYS A 20 5.29 10.47 3.50
N SER A 21 5.63 10.96 2.31
CA SER A 21 5.59 12.39 2.00
C SER A 21 4.16 12.92 1.95
N LEU A 22 3.21 12.12 1.45
CA LEU A 22 1.79 12.47 1.49
C LEU A 22 1.29 12.48 2.93
N LEU A 23 1.50 11.41 3.70
CA LEU A 23 1.00 11.28 5.08
C LEU A 23 1.38 12.45 5.99
N SER A 24 2.59 13.02 5.83
CA SER A 24 3.06 14.17 6.61
C SER A 24 2.38 15.50 6.23
N THR A 25 1.78 15.57 5.05
CA THR A 25 1.12 16.78 4.51
C THR A 25 -0.41 16.74 4.61
N LEU A 26 -1.00 15.55 4.78
CA LEU A 26 -2.45 15.38 4.90
C LEU A 26 -2.95 15.79 6.29
N ASN A 27 -4.06 16.53 6.32
CA ASN A 27 -4.82 16.75 7.55
C ASN A 27 -5.59 15.48 7.98
N ASP A 28 -6.14 15.49 9.19
CA ASP A 28 -6.81 14.32 9.77
C ASP A 28 -7.96 13.77 8.92
N LYS A 29 -8.74 14.66 8.29
CA LYS A 29 -9.83 14.24 7.40
C LYS A 29 -9.27 13.54 6.17
N GLN A 30 -8.32 14.16 5.49
CA GLN A 30 -7.69 13.60 4.29
C GLN A 30 -6.98 12.27 4.59
N ARG A 31 -6.37 12.14 5.78
CA ARG A 31 -5.75 10.89 6.22
C ARG A 31 -6.77 9.76 6.40
N ARG A 32 -7.91 10.05 7.03
CA ARG A 32 -9.01 9.07 7.15
C ARG A 32 -9.59 8.68 5.79
N ASP A 33 -9.81 9.66 4.92
CA ASP A 33 -10.33 9.42 3.57
C ASP A 33 -9.35 8.55 2.76
N MET A 34 -8.04 8.82 2.84
CA MET A 34 -6.99 8.00 2.22
C MET A 34 -7.03 6.55 2.73
N LEU A 35 -7.12 6.35 4.05
CA LEU A 35 -7.19 5.01 4.64
C LEU A 35 -8.45 4.26 4.19
N GLY A 36 -9.60 4.93 4.15
CA GLY A 36 -10.84 4.35 3.64
C GLY A 36 -10.72 3.92 2.18
N ASN A 37 -10.13 4.76 1.33
CA ASN A 37 -9.89 4.44 -0.08
C ASN A 37 -8.97 3.22 -0.24
N ILE A 38 -7.92 3.11 0.59
CA ILE A 38 -7.02 1.94 0.54
C ILE A 38 -7.78 0.66 0.93
N SER A 39 -8.62 0.71 1.98
CA SER A 39 -9.45 -0.43 2.37
C SER A 39 -10.39 -0.88 1.24
N ILE A 40 -11.05 0.06 0.56
CA ILE A 40 -11.93 -0.26 -0.58
C ILE A 40 -11.13 -0.92 -1.71
N VAL A 41 -9.96 -0.38 -2.06
CA VAL A 41 -9.12 -0.94 -3.13
C VAL A 41 -8.65 -2.36 -2.78
N LEU A 42 -8.29 -2.61 -1.51
CA LEU A 42 -7.89 -3.95 -1.06
C LEU A 42 -9.06 -4.95 -1.14
N GLU A 43 -10.26 -4.54 -0.71
CA GLU A 43 -11.48 -5.35 -0.79
C GLU A 43 -11.85 -5.67 -2.24
N ASP A 44 -11.88 -4.65 -3.12
CA ASP A 44 -12.14 -4.82 -4.55
C ASP A 44 -11.12 -5.76 -5.20
N THR A 45 -9.85 -5.62 -4.83
CA THR A 45 -8.77 -6.48 -5.34
C THR A 45 -8.93 -7.94 -4.87
N SER A 46 -9.29 -8.13 -3.59
CA SER A 46 -9.58 -9.46 -3.00
C SER A 46 -10.76 -10.12 -3.71
N ASN A 47 -11.85 -9.37 -3.95
CA ASN A 47 -13.02 -9.87 -4.65
C ASN A 47 -12.72 -10.23 -6.12
N LYS A 48 -11.87 -9.43 -6.78
CA LYS A 48 -11.50 -9.65 -8.18
C LYS A 48 -10.50 -10.79 -8.37
N TYR A 49 -9.60 -11.00 -7.41
CA TYR A 49 -8.51 -11.97 -7.50
C TYR A 49 -8.41 -12.86 -6.24
N PRO A 50 -9.43 -13.68 -5.95
CA PRO A 50 -9.47 -14.50 -4.74
C PRO A 50 -8.27 -15.47 -4.60
N GLN A 51 -7.69 -15.90 -5.73
CA GLN A 51 -6.49 -16.74 -5.77
C GLN A 51 -5.22 -16.03 -5.27
N LEU A 52 -5.23 -14.70 -5.18
CA LEU A 52 -4.11 -13.90 -4.70
C LEU A 52 -4.29 -13.42 -3.25
N ASN A 53 -5.29 -13.93 -2.53
CA ASN A 53 -5.63 -13.47 -1.17
C ASN A 53 -4.46 -13.50 -0.19
N GLU A 54 -3.54 -14.46 -0.31
CA GLU A 54 -2.33 -14.48 0.53
C GLU A 54 -1.47 -13.21 0.33
N VAL A 55 -1.18 -12.88 -0.94
CA VAL A 55 -0.39 -11.70 -1.31
C VAL A 55 -1.15 -10.41 -0.95
N ILE A 56 -2.47 -10.39 -1.14
CA ILE A 56 -3.32 -9.24 -0.80
C ILE A 56 -3.32 -9.00 0.71
N ASN A 57 -3.45 -10.05 1.52
CA ASN A 57 -3.38 -9.96 2.98
C ASN A 57 -2.00 -9.48 3.46
N LEU A 58 -0.91 -9.98 2.86
CA LEU A 58 0.44 -9.48 3.15
C LEU A 58 0.56 -7.99 2.79
N THR A 59 -0.01 -7.58 1.66
CA THR A 59 -0.04 -6.18 1.22
C THR A 59 -0.79 -5.30 2.23
N GLU A 60 -1.96 -5.73 2.70
CA GLU A 60 -2.71 -5.02 3.74
C GLU A 60 -1.88 -4.84 5.02
N GLN A 61 -1.19 -5.89 5.48
CA GLN A 61 -0.32 -5.80 6.65
C GLN A 61 0.82 -4.80 6.45
N TYR A 62 1.42 -4.74 5.26
CA TYR A 62 2.45 -3.77 4.93
C TYR A 62 1.93 -2.34 4.90
N VAL A 63 0.75 -2.11 4.30
CA VAL A 63 0.08 -0.80 4.31
C VAL A 63 -0.16 -0.35 5.74
N LYS A 64 -0.75 -1.21 6.60
CA LYS A 64 -1.01 -0.88 8.01
C LYS A 64 0.26 -0.42 8.73
N LYS A 65 1.38 -1.13 8.54
CA LYS A 65 2.68 -0.75 9.11
C LYS A 65 3.18 0.61 8.60
N LEU A 66 2.95 0.94 7.33
CA LEU A 66 3.38 2.21 6.75
C LEU A 66 2.54 3.40 7.24
N THR A 67 1.26 3.18 7.52
CA THR A 67 0.31 4.23 7.88
C THR A 67 0.12 4.41 9.40
N GLN A 68 0.63 3.50 10.22
CA GLN A 68 0.62 3.58 11.69
C GLN A 68 1.85 4.31 12.28
N ALA A 69 2.74 4.81 11.42
CA ALA A 69 3.97 5.52 11.81
C ALA A 69 3.81 7.05 11.77
#